data_AF-A0A833VMM2-F1
#
_entry.id   AF-A0A833VMM2-F1
#
_cell.length_a   1.000
_cell.length_b   1.000
_cell.length_c   1.000
_cell.angle_alpha   90.00
_cell.angle_beta   90.00
_cell.angle_gamma   90.00
#
_symmetry.space_group_name_H-M   'P 1'
#
loop_
_entity.id
_entity.type
_entity.pdbx_description
1 polymer ?
#
loop_
_entity_poly.entity_id
_entity_poly.type
_entity_poly.pdbx_seq_one_letter_code
_entity_poly.pdbx_strand_id
1 'polypeptide(L)'
;MIYNVQQSPAEEKKQKEEKKRYLLRKLSFRPTVEELKEKKIIRFNDYIEVTQAHDYDRRADKPWTRLTPKDKAAIRKELNEFKSSEMAVHEDSRHLTRYAASFFLRMINNIVYTCVFERDLLLFDKYLFFLFFFLLLFKYGNNFDFHMREEDLFLQI
;
A
#
# COMPACT_ATOMS: atom_id res chain seq x y z
N MET A 1 18.41 -18.68 42.52
CA MET A 1 18.87 -18.01 41.27
C MET A 1 17.97 -18.48 40.14
N ILE A 2 17.19 -17.58 39.53
CA ILE A 2 16.41 -17.90 38.34
C ILE A 2 17.34 -17.63 37.14
N TYR A 3 17.75 -18.68 36.45
CA TYR A 3 18.58 -18.54 35.25
C TYR A 3 17.72 -17.96 34.12
N ASN A 4 18.03 -16.73 33.71
CA ASN A 4 17.57 -16.20 32.42
C ASN A 4 18.30 -16.98 31.31
N VAL A 5 17.62 -17.96 30.74
CA VAL A 5 18.07 -18.63 29.52
C VAL A 5 18.00 -17.60 28.39
N GLN A 6 19.16 -17.09 27.96
CA GLN A 6 19.27 -16.35 26.71
C GLN A 6 18.94 -17.33 25.58
N GLN A 7 17.73 -17.21 25.03
CA GLN A 7 17.28 -18.05 23.93
C GLN A 7 18.13 -17.77 22.70
N SER A 8 18.56 -18.81 22.01
CA SER A 8 19.33 -18.63 20.77
C SER A 8 18.44 -17.96 19.71
N PRO A 9 19.00 -17.15 18.79
CA PRO A 9 18.23 -16.52 17.72
C PRO A 9 17.47 -17.53 16.84
N ALA A 10 17.92 -18.79 16.80
CA ALA A 10 17.24 -19.90 16.14
C ALA A 10 15.96 -20.34 16.88
N GLU A 11 15.97 -20.38 18.21
CA GLU A 11 14.80 -20.72 19.03
C GLU A 11 13.74 -19.61 18.99
N GLU A 12 14.14 -18.34 18.99
CA GLU A 12 13.20 -17.23 18.82
C GLU A 12 12.50 -17.28 17.45
N LYS A 13 13.25 -17.61 16.39
CA LYS A 13 12.69 -17.78 15.04
C LYS A 13 11.68 -18.93 15.00
N LYS A 14 12.00 -20.06 15.64
CA LYS A 14 11.09 -21.21 15.76
C LYS A 14 9.83 -20.86 16.55
N GLN A 15 9.94 -20.14 17.66
CA GLN A 15 8.78 -19.68 18.44
C GLN A 15 7.91 -18.69 17.67
N LYS A 16 8.51 -17.79 16.88
CA LYS A 16 7.77 -16.89 15.99
C LYS A 16 7.01 -17.67 14.91
N GLU A 17 7.64 -18.69 14.34
CA GLU A 17 7.03 -19.55 13.31
C GLU A 17 5.89 -20.41 13.88
N GLU A 18 6.05 -20.95 15.09
CA GLU A 18 4.99 -21.67 15.82
C GLU A 18 3.81 -20.76 16.17
N LYS A 19 4.07 -19.54 16.68
CA LYS A 19 3.03 -18.53 16.93
C LYS A 19 2.31 -18.14 15.64
N LYS A 20 3.03 -17.99 14.53
CA LYS A 20 2.45 -17.70 13.22
C LYS A 20 1.53 -18.82 12.75
N ARG A 21 1.95 -20.09 12.87
CA ARG A 21 1.12 -21.26 12.51
C ARG A 21 -0.13 -21.38 13.39
N TYR A 22 0.04 -21.16 14.70
CA TYR A 22 -1.07 -21.17 15.66
C TYR A 22 -2.09 -20.07 15.34
N LEU A 23 -1.61 -18.84 15.11
CA LEU A 23 -2.46 -17.70 14.80
C LEU A 23 -3.18 -17.90 13.47
N LEU A 24 -2.50 -18.38 12.42
CA LEU A 24 -3.11 -18.71 11.14
C LEU A 24 -4.26 -19.72 11.30
N ARG A 25 -4.07 -20.78 12.09
CA ARG A 25 -5.12 -21.77 12.37
C ARG A 25 -6.30 -21.16 13.15
N LYS A 26 -6.03 -20.26 14.10
CA LYS A 26 -7.08 -19.57 14.87
C LYS A 26 -7.85 -18.54 14.04
N LEU A 27 -7.16 -17.83 13.14
CA LEU A 27 -7.77 -16.85 12.25
C LEU A 27 -8.54 -17.52 11.09
N SER A 28 -8.10 -18.70 10.63
CA SER A 28 -8.85 -19.48 9.64
C SER A 28 -10.12 -20.09 10.25
N PHE A 29 -10.14 -20.31 11.57
CA PHE A 29 -11.35 -20.69 12.28
C PHE A 29 -12.21 -19.45 12.53
N ARG A 30 -13.03 -19.10 11.55
CA ARG A 30 -14.01 -18.04 11.69
C ARG A 30 -15.28 -18.62 12.38
N PRO A 31 -15.63 -18.18 13.60
CA PRO A 31 -16.83 -18.64 14.29
C PRO A 31 -18.10 -18.20 13.56
N THR A 32 -19.18 -18.96 13.73
CA THR A 32 -20.50 -18.61 13.16
C THR A 32 -21.13 -17.44 13.91
N VAL A 33 -22.15 -16.83 13.32
CA VAL A 33 -22.85 -15.67 13.92
C VAL A 33 -23.53 -16.06 15.24
N GLU A 34 -24.03 -17.29 15.33
CA GLU A 34 -24.66 -17.86 16.52
C GLU A 34 -23.68 -17.98 17.68
N GLU A 35 -22.46 -18.47 17.42
CA GLU A 35 -21.41 -18.57 18.45
C GLU A 35 -20.96 -17.18 18.95
N LEU A 36 -20.95 -16.17 18.07
CA LEU A 36 -20.62 -14.80 18.44
C LEU A 36 -21.71 -14.17 19.32
N LYS A 37 -22.99 -14.47 19.03
CA LYS A 37 -24.14 -14.06 19.85
C LYS A 37 -24.11 -14.75 21.23
N GLU A 38 -23.81 -16.05 21.29
CA GLU A 38 -23.70 -16.82 22.54
C GLU A 38 -22.56 -16.33 23.44
N LYS A 39 -21.38 -16.08 22.85
CA LYS A 39 -20.20 -15.57 23.56
C LYS A 39 -20.28 -14.08 23.89
N LYS A 40 -21.34 -13.38 23.46
CA LYS A 40 -21.58 -11.93 23.67
C LYS A 40 -20.39 -11.03 23.26
N ILE A 41 -19.63 -11.42 22.23
CA ILE A 41 -18.44 -10.67 21.77
C ILE A 41 -18.87 -9.40 21.00
N ILE A 42 -19.89 -9.53 20.13
CA ILE A 42 -20.52 -8.43 19.39
C ILE A 42 -22.02 -8.74 19.31
N ARG A 43 -22.87 -7.73 19.51
CA ARG A 43 -24.32 -7.85 19.32
C ARG A 43 -24.73 -7.07 18.08
N PHE A 44 -25.38 -7.75 17.15
CA PHE A 44 -26.01 -7.12 15.99
C PHE A 44 -27.50 -6.98 16.26
N ASN A 45 -28.09 -5.84 15.91
CA ASN A 45 -29.53 -5.68 15.89
C ASN A 45 -30.08 -6.42 14.67
N ASP A 46 -31.11 -7.24 14.88
CA ASP A 46 -31.76 -7.98 13.78
C ASP A 46 -32.75 -7.09 12.99
N TYR A 47 -33.05 -5.90 13.51
CA TYR A 47 -33.91 -4.91 12.85
C TYR A 47 -33.08 -3.82 12.20
N ILE A 48 -33.36 -3.56 10.92
CA ILE A 48 -32.75 -2.50 10.13
C ILE A 48 -33.86 -1.53 9.73
N GLU A 49 -33.72 -0.27 10.11
CA GLU A 49 -34.63 0.78 9.67
C GLU A 49 -34.28 1.20 8.24
N VAL A 50 -35.26 1.12 7.34
CA VAL A 50 -35.11 1.55 5.94
C VAL A 50 -35.87 2.84 5.75
N THR A 51 -35.16 3.89 5.34
CA THR A 51 -35.74 5.18 4.96
C THR A 51 -35.50 5.44 3.48
N GLN A 52 -36.41 6.17 2.84
CA GLN A 52 -36.26 6.51 1.43
C GLN A 52 -35.16 7.57 1.26
N ALA A 53 -34.21 7.30 0.38
CA ALA A 53 -33.20 8.28 0.01
C ALA A 53 -33.84 9.35 -0.90
N HIS A 54 -33.27 10.56 -0.90
CA HIS A 54 -33.69 11.60 -1.84
C HIS A 54 -33.47 11.16 -3.29
N ASP A 55 -34.49 11.37 -4.13
CA ASP A 55 -34.43 11.11 -5.57
C ASP A 55 -34.08 12.41 -6.31
N TYR A 56 -32.78 12.58 -6.57
CA TYR A 56 -32.24 13.69 -7.36
C TYR A 56 -31.04 13.20 -8.17
N ASP A 57 -30.73 13.91 -9.25
CA ASP A 57 -29.60 13.55 -10.10
C ASP A 57 -28.26 13.78 -9.38
N ARG A 58 -27.51 12.70 -9.15
CA ARG A 58 -26.18 12.70 -8.52
C ARG A 58 -25.03 12.65 -9.53
N ARG A 59 -25.32 12.78 -10.83
CA ARG A 59 -24.30 12.76 -11.88
C ARG A 59 -23.44 14.02 -11.79
N ALA A 60 -22.12 13.83 -11.83
CA ALA A 60 -21.13 14.89 -11.90
C ALA A 60 -20.12 14.56 -13.01
N ASP A 61 -19.58 15.60 -13.65
CA ASP A 61 -18.48 15.40 -14.61
C ASP A 61 -17.24 14.85 -13.87
N LYS A 62 -16.50 14.00 -14.57
CA LYS A 62 -15.27 13.37 -14.07
C LYS A 62 -14.05 13.98 -14.78
N PRO A 63 -13.64 15.23 -14.46
CA PRO A 63 -12.58 15.92 -15.22
C PRO A 63 -11.23 15.19 -15.21
N TRP A 64 -10.98 14.34 -14.20
CA TRP A 64 -9.77 13.52 -14.11
C TRP A 64 -9.62 12.49 -15.24
N THR A 65 -10.70 12.13 -15.92
CA THR A 65 -10.68 11.19 -17.06
C THR A 65 -10.06 11.79 -18.31
N ARG A 66 -10.02 13.13 -18.43
CA ARG A 66 -9.56 13.86 -19.62
C ARG A 66 -8.16 14.46 -19.46
N LEU A 67 -7.42 14.08 -18.41
CA LEU A 67 -6.09 14.62 -18.12
C LEU A 67 -5.02 14.07 -19.08
N THR A 68 -4.33 14.96 -19.78
CA THR A 68 -3.21 14.57 -20.66
C THR A 68 -1.96 14.19 -19.84
N PRO A 69 -0.99 13.45 -20.42
CA PRO A 69 0.28 13.15 -19.74
C PRO A 69 1.03 14.42 -19.28
N LYS A 70 0.92 15.51 -20.05
CA LYS A 70 1.50 16.82 -19.73
C LYS A 70 0.82 17.43 -18.50
N ASP A 71 -0.50 17.40 -18.44
CA ASP A 71 -1.26 17.92 -17.29
C ASP A 71 -0.95 17.12 -16.03
N LYS A 72 -0.89 15.78 -16.15
CA LYS A 72 -0.48 14.91 -15.05
C LYS A 72 0.93 15.26 -14.56
N ALA A 73 1.87 15.58 -15.45
CA ALA A 73 3.23 15.99 -15.06
C ALA A 73 3.25 17.33 -14.34
N ALA A 74 2.50 18.32 -14.83
CA ALA A 74 2.36 19.63 -14.19
C ALA A 74 1.77 19.50 -12.77
N ILE A 75 0.65 18.78 -12.63
CA ILE A 75 -0.02 18.53 -11.34
C ILE A 75 0.92 17.84 -10.35
N ARG A 76 1.74 16.87 -10.82
CA ARG A 76 2.72 16.20 -9.95
C ARG A 76 3.78 17.18 -9.41
N LYS A 77 4.26 18.10 -10.25
CA LYS A 77 5.26 19.10 -9.86
C LYS A 77 4.66 20.03 -8.80
N GLU A 78 3.51 20.61 -9.10
CA GLU A 78 2.78 21.53 -8.21
C GLU A 78 2.48 20.89 -6.85
N LEU A 79 1.98 19.64 -6.84
CA LEU A 79 1.69 18.93 -5.59
C LEU A 79 2.94 18.61 -4.76
N ASN A 80 4.09 18.34 -5.40
CA ASN A 80 5.32 18.09 -4.65
C ASN A 80 5.86 19.39 -4.04
N GLU A 81 5.78 20.49 -4.77
CA GLU A 81 6.17 21.82 -4.30
C GLU A 81 5.33 22.21 -3.08
N PHE A 82 3.99 22.20 -3.22
CA PHE A 82 3.05 22.46 -2.13
C PHE A 82 3.34 21.63 -0.87
N LYS A 83 3.55 20.32 -1.03
CA LYS A 83 3.81 19.40 0.10
C LYS A 83 5.15 19.65 0.79
N SER A 84 6.10 20.23 0.09
CA SER A 84 7.45 20.46 0.61
C SER A 84 7.59 21.80 1.32
N SER A 85 6.87 22.83 0.86
CA SER A 85 7.04 24.22 1.32
C SER A 85 5.86 24.77 2.12
N GLU A 86 4.62 24.42 1.76
CA GLU A 86 3.42 25.07 2.29
C GLU A 86 2.62 24.16 3.22
N MET A 87 2.56 22.87 2.92
CA MET A 87 1.78 21.92 3.71
C MET A 87 2.42 21.69 5.08
N ALA A 88 1.76 22.17 6.13
CA ALA A 88 2.19 21.91 7.51
C ALA A 88 2.01 20.44 7.87
N VAL A 89 3.12 19.77 8.20
CA VAL A 89 3.13 18.37 8.66
C VAL A 89 3.94 18.30 9.94
N HIS A 90 3.46 17.53 10.92
CA HIS A 90 4.22 17.26 12.14
C HIS A 90 5.55 16.57 11.81
N GLU A 91 6.64 16.96 12.48
CA GLU A 91 7.99 16.46 12.18
C GLU A 91 8.06 14.92 12.19
N ASP A 92 7.51 14.29 13.23
CA ASP A 92 7.48 12.82 13.34
C ASP A 92 6.69 12.14 12.21
N SER A 93 5.74 12.82 11.58
CA SER A 93 4.89 12.27 10.52
C SER A 93 5.35 12.67 9.11
N ARG A 94 6.42 13.46 8.99
CA ARG A 94 6.90 13.97 7.68
C ARG A 94 7.22 12.85 6.69
N HIS A 95 7.68 11.71 7.18
CA HIS A 95 7.97 10.50 6.41
C HIS A 95 6.74 9.85 5.75
N LEU A 96 5.52 10.18 6.20
CA LEU A 96 4.25 9.72 5.62
C LEU A 96 3.79 10.59 4.44
N THR A 97 4.46 11.71 4.19
CA THR A 97 4.11 12.62 3.09
C THR A 97 4.29 11.92 1.74
N ARG A 98 3.17 11.68 1.03
CA ARG A 98 3.18 11.01 -0.27
C ARG A 98 3.55 11.98 -1.39
N TYR A 99 4.80 11.92 -1.82
CA TYR A 99 5.27 12.58 -3.04
C TYR A 99 4.93 11.78 -4.30
N ALA A 100 4.62 12.45 -5.41
CA ALA A 100 4.08 11.79 -6.61
C ALA A 100 5.15 11.13 -7.50
N ALA A 101 6.44 11.44 -7.31
CA ALA A 101 7.56 10.85 -8.04
C ALA A 101 8.42 9.92 -7.15
N SER A 102 8.08 9.78 -5.87
CA SER A 102 8.94 9.10 -4.91
C SER A 102 8.91 7.57 -5.05
N PHE A 103 7.93 6.96 -5.72
CA PHE A 103 7.91 5.50 -5.81
C PHE A 103 9.11 4.97 -6.61
N PHE A 104 9.46 5.64 -7.71
CA PHE A 104 10.58 5.21 -8.55
C PHE A 104 11.94 5.59 -7.97
N LEU A 105 12.07 6.82 -7.45
CA LEU A 105 13.29 7.27 -6.78
C LEU A 105 13.56 6.50 -5.48
N ARG A 106 12.54 6.13 -4.71
CA ARG A 106 12.68 5.31 -3.49
C ARG A 106 13.00 3.86 -3.82
N MET A 107 12.50 3.33 -4.94
CA MET A 107 12.91 2.02 -5.47
C MET A 107 14.39 2.02 -5.86
N ILE A 108 14.87 3.01 -6.63
CA ILE A 108 16.30 3.12 -6.98
C ILE A 108 17.16 3.32 -5.73
N ASN A 109 16.78 4.21 -4.82
CA ASN A 109 17.54 4.42 -3.58
C ASN A 109 17.58 3.13 -2.74
N ASN A 110 16.46 2.42 -2.56
CA ASN A 110 16.43 1.16 -1.81
C ASN A 110 17.26 0.04 -2.48
N ILE A 111 17.27 -0.03 -3.82
CA ILE A 111 18.13 -0.94 -4.60
C ILE A 111 19.61 -0.57 -4.44
N VAL A 112 19.97 0.72 -4.50
CA VAL A 112 21.36 1.16 -4.29
C VAL A 112 21.80 0.87 -2.85
N TYR A 113 20.95 1.10 -1.85
CA TYR A 113 21.25 0.75 -0.45
C TYR A 113 21.43 -0.77 -0.23
N THR A 114 20.67 -1.62 -0.93
CA THR A 114 20.85 -3.09 -0.85
C THR A 114 22.05 -3.58 -1.65
N CYS A 115 22.30 -3.03 -2.85
CA CYS A 115 23.47 -3.39 -3.67
C CYS A 115 24.82 -2.95 -3.09
N VAL A 116 24.85 -1.89 -2.25
CA VAL A 116 26.08 -1.49 -1.55
C VAL A 116 26.39 -2.44 -0.36
N PHE A 117 25.37 -3.12 0.19
CA PHE A 117 25.51 -3.98 1.36
C PHE A 117 25.82 -5.45 1.02
N GLU A 118 25.24 -5.99 -0.04
CA GLU A 118 25.53 -7.33 -0.54
C GLU A 118 26.15 -7.23 -1.94
N ARG A 119 27.46 -7.50 -2.05
CA ARG A 119 28.26 -7.44 -3.28
C ARG A 119 27.92 -8.58 -4.26
N ASP A 120 26.67 -8.67 -4.69
CA ASP A 120 26.19 -9.65 -5.66
C ASP A 120 25.94 -9.00 -7.04
N LEU A 121 26.89 -9.20 -7.95
CA LEU A 121 26.91 -8.62 -9.30
C LEU A 121 25.73 -9.06 -10.20
N LEU A 122 25.07 -10.18 -9.89
CA LEU A 122 23.97 -10.76 -10.68
C LEU A 122 22.59 -10.12 -10.42
N LEU A 123 22.44 -9.39 -9.32
CA LEU A 123 21.22 -8.65 -9.00
C LEU A 123 21.14 -7.34 -9.81
N PHE A 124 22.30 -6.76 -10.10
CA PHE A 124 22.44 -5.49 -10.83
C PHE A 124 21.88 -5.58 -12.25
N ASP A 125 22.13 -6.66 -12.99
CA ASP A 125 21.64 -6.81 -14.37
C ASP A 125 20.10 -6.92 -14.47
N LYS A 126 19.47 -7.59 -13.49
CA LYS A 126 18.00 -7.70 -13.43
C LYS A 126 17.35 -6.35 -13.13
N TYR A 127 17.94 -5.58 -12.23
CA TYR A 127 17.45 -4.23 -11.90
C TYR A 127 17.81 -3.21 -12.98
N LEU A 128 18.94 -3.36 -13.68
CA LEU A 128 19.33 -2.53 -14.80
C LEU A 128 18.39 -2.73 -15.98
N PHE A 129 17.93 -3.97 -16.24
CA PHE A 129 16.88 -4.23 -17.23
C PHE A 129 15.56 -3.56 -16.84
N PHE A 130 15.16 -3.64 -15.56
CA PHE A 130 13.94 -2.99 -15.05
C PHE A 130 14.05 -1.45 -15.09
N LEU A 131 15.23 -0.91 -14.78
CA LEU A 131 15.54 0.51 -14.84
C LEU A 131 15.60 1.01 -16.28
N PHE A 132 16.16 0.22 -17.20
CA PHE A 132 16.21 0.51 -18.63
C PHE A 132 14.81 0.45 -19.24
N PHE A 133 13.99 -0.56 -18.91
CA PHE A 133 12.59 -0.65 -19.32
C PHE A 133 11.75 0.51 -18.78
N PHE A 134 11.98 0.92 -17.53
CA PHE A 134 11.28 2.06 -16.96
C PHE A 134 11.77 3.41 -17.49
N LEU A 135 13.07 3.57 -17.76
CA LEU A 135 13.62 4.74 -18.47
C LEU A 135 13.12 4.78 -19.91
N LEU A 136 12.91 3.64 -20.56
CA LEU A 136 12.27 3.54 -21.88
C LEU A 136 10.80 3.96 -21.78
N LEU A 137 10.07 3.53 -20.75
CA LEU A 137 8.71 3.99 -20.44
C LEU A 137 8.65 5.48 -20.12
N PHE A 138 9.67 6.08 -19.49
CA PHE A 138 9.72 7.52 -19.25
C PHE A 138 10.14 8.32 -20.49
N LYS A 139 11.00 7.75 -21.34
CA LYS A 139 11.52 8.38 -22.58
C LYS A 139 10.56 8.23 -23.76
N TYR A 140 9.75 7.16 -23.80
CA TYR A 140 8.77 6.85 -24.85
C TYR A 140 7.30 6.87 -24.37
N GLY A 141 7.03 6.93 -23.06
CA GLY A 141 5.67 6.93 -22.49
C GLY A 141 4.97 8.28 -22.51
N ASN A 142 5.16 9.07 -23.58
CA ASN A 142 4.16 10.05 -23.96
C ASN A 142 2.90 9.38 -24.58
N ASN A 143 2.92 8.05 -24.78
CA ASN A 143 1.82 7.29 -25.38
C ASN A 143 1.37 6.02 -24.62
N PHE A 144 1.94 5.70 -23.45
CA PHE A 144 1.45 4.58 -22.64
C PHE A 144 0.37 5.08 -21.68
N ASP A 145 -0.86 5.18 -22.20
CA ASP A 145 -2.05 5.32 -21.37
C ASP A 145 -2.25 3.98 -20.64
N PHE A 146 -1.84 3.93 -19.37
CA PHE A 146 -2.24 2.85 -18.48
C PHE A 146 -3.72 3.05 -18.22
N HIS A 147 -4.55 2.52 -19.11
CA HIS A 147 -5.98 2.41 -18.93
C HIS A 147 -6.23 1.43 -17.77
N MET A 148 -6.07 1.93 -16.54
CA MET A 148 -6.60 1.30 -15.34
C MET A 148 -8.10 1.26 -15.52
N ARG A 149 -8.62 0.10 -15.95
CA ARG A 149 -10.05 -0.16 -15.97
C ARG A 149 -10.56 0.01 -14.54
N GLU A 150 -11.54 0.91 -14.36
CA GLU A 150 -12.14 1.23 -13.06
C GLU A 150 -12.74 -0.03 -12.35
N GLU A 151 -12.86 -1.17 -13.03
CA GLU A 151 -13.43 -2.41 -12.49
C GLU A 151 -12.52 -3.16 -11.50
N ASP A 152 -11.21 -2.90 -11.47
CA ASP A 152 -10.30 -3.59 -10.54
C ASP A 152 -10.25 -2.96 -9.14
N LEU A 153 -10.92 -1.81 -8.93
CA LEU A 153 -10.88 -1.08 -7.64
C LEU A 153 -12.05 -1.35 -6.70
N PHE A 154 -13.09 -2.09 -7.13
CA PHE A 154 -14.35 -2.22 -6.38
C PHE A 154 -14.69 -3.62 -5.86
N LEU A 155 -13.82 -4.62 -6.01
CA LEU A 155 -14.11 -6.00 -5.58
C LEU A 155 -13.36 -6.49 -4.34
N GLN A 156 -12.89 -5.59 -3.46
CA GLN A 156 -12.28 -6.04 -2.21
C GLN A 156 -12.49 -5.11 -1.01
N ILE A 157 -13.74 -4.70 -0.76
CA ILE A 157 -14.25 -4.37 0.58
C ILE A 157 -15.65 -4.98 0.72
#